data_AF-A0A1S3QVX6-F1
#
_entry.id   AF-A0A1S3QVX6-F1
#
_cell.length_a   1.000
_cell.length_b   1.000
_cell.length_c   1.000
_cell.angle_alpha   90.00
_cell.angle_beta   90.00
_cell.angle_gamma   90.00
#
_symmetry.space_group_name_H-M   'P 1'
#
loop_
_entity.id
_entity.type
_entity.pdbx_description
1 polymer ?
#
loop_
_entity_poly.entity_id
_entity_poly.type
_entity_poly.pdbx_seq_one_letter_code
_entity_poly.pdbx_strand_id
1 'polypeptide(L)'
;MAAIIARNVPGLMRPLTLFARGQQICRFSTIINRQTVQRSLVNTPAWASLSAKGFQTPKQSILQRVAPLIPNLVQQPSRNLTYISVKKGKRKSVKSVVQRFMRLHCGLWIRRKAGYKKKLWKKLPARKKRLREHVFCNKTQNKLLDKMTTKFWKRRNWFVNDPYKKYHERVNLNV
;
A
#
# COMPACT_ATOMS: atom_id res chain seq x y z
N MET A 1 21.01 -44.97 61.40
CA MET A 1 21.90 -45.46 60.32
C MET A 1 21.23 -45.18 58.99
N ALA A 2 21.77 -44.20 58.22
CA ALA A 2 21.77 -44.03 56.75
C ALA A 2 20.46 -44.25 55.93
N ALA A 3 20.08 -43.47 54.92
CA ALA A 3 20.64 -42.31 54.23
C ALA A 3 19.49 -41.58 53.49
N ILE A 4 19.66 -40.26 53.30
CA ILE A 4 18.73 -39.36 52.61
C ILE A 4 19.09 -39.32 51.12
N ILE A 5 18.13 -39.59 50.22
CA ILE A 5 18.25 -39.28 48.79
C ILE A 5 17.41 -38.03 48.51
N ALA A 6 18.09 -36.91 48.35
CA ALA A 6 17.50 -35.64 47.92
C ALA A 6 17.33 -35.65 46.40
N ARG A 7 16.09 -35.49 45.92
CA ARG A 7 15.80 -35.09 44.54
C ARG A 7 15.51 -33.59 44.52
N ASN A 8 16.50 -32.83 44.06
CA ASN A 8 16.39 -31.39 43.82
C ASN A 8 15.34 -31.11 42.72
N VAL A 9 14.23 -30.46 43.11
CA VAL A 9 13.36 -29.74 42.18
C VAL A 9 13.68 -28.25 42.36
N PRO A 10 14.35 -27.58 41.40
CA PRO A 10 14.51 -26.13 41.49
C PRO A 10 13.16 -25.46 41.27
N GLY A 11 12.76 -24.70 42.29
CA GLY A 11 11.51 -23.99 42.39
C GLY A 11 11.36 -22.79 41.46
N LEU A 12 10.19 -22.19 41.61
CA LEU A 12 9.70 -20.98 40.99
C LEU A 12 10.73 -19.83 41.02
N MET A 13 10.85 -19.10 39.90
CA MET A 13 10.24 -17.76 39.73
C MET A 13 10.62 -17.26 38.33
N ARG A 14 9.70 -17.40 37.37
CA ARG A 14 9.78 -16.69 36.09
C ARG A 14 8.80 -15.51 36.14
N PRO A 15 9.25 -14.27 35.95
CA PRO A 15 8.32 -13.15 35.83
C PRO A 15 7.47 -13.36 34.57
N LEU A 16 6.15 -13.35 34.74
CA LEU A 16 5.20 -13.30 33.63
C LEU A 16 5.32 -11.94 32.95
N THR A 17 6.23 -11.82 31.98
CA THR A 17 6.18 -10.70 31.03
C THR A 17 5.07 -11.00 30.02
N LEU A 18 3.92 -10.36 30.24
CA LEU A 18 2.82 -10.29 29.31
C LEU A 18 3.31 -9.65 28.00
N PHE A 19 3.68 -10.47 27.01
CA PHE A 19 3.91 -9.98 25.65
C PHE A 19 2.56 -9.61 25.03
N ALA A 20 2.10 -8.40 25.31
CA ALA A 20 1.13 -7.73 24.47
C ALA A 20 1.76 -7.60 23.07
N ARG A 21 1.35 -8.44 22.13
CA ARG A 21 1.62 -8.27 20.69
C ARG A 21 0.82 -7.05 20.21
N GLY A 22 1.35 -5.85 20.51
CA GLY A 22 1.03 -4.66 19.75
C GLY A 22 1.39 -4.90 18.29
N GLN A 23 0.47 -4.56 17.39
CA GLN A 23 0.71 -4.60 15.95
C GLN A 23 1.89 -3.67 15.63
N GLN A 24 3.08 -4.24 15.44
CA GLN A 24 4.18 -3.51 14.84
C GLN A 24 3.85 -3.30 13.37
N ILE A 25 3.23 -2.16 13.09
CA ILE A 25 3.22 -1.57 11.76
C ILE A 25 4.69 -1.26 11.46
N CYS A 26 5.32 -2.08 10.63
CA CYS A 26 6.63 -1.79 10.06
C CYS A 26 6.54 -0.45 9.32
N ARG A 27 6.95 0.65 9.97
CA ARG A 27 7.19 1.92 9.30
C ARG A 27 8.46 1.75 8.46
N PHE A 28 8.29 1.47 7.18
CA PHE A 28 9.35 1.71 6.21
C PHE A 28 9.51 3.22 6.04
N SER A 29 10.30 3.84 6.90
CA SER A 29 10.81 5.20 6.70
C SER A 29 12.04 5.14 5.80
N THR A 30 11.82 5.08 4.48
CA THR A 30 12.86 5.49 3.54
C THR A 30 12.86 7.02 3.49
N ILE A 31 13.49 7.65 4.48
CA ILE A 31 13.91 9.04 4.36
C ILE A 31 15.10 9.02 3.41
N ILE A 32 14.83 9.27 2.13
CA ILE A 32 15.89 9.61 1.17
C ILE A 32 16.26 11.04 1.50
N ASN A 33 17.21 11.22 2.40
CA ASN A 33 17.86 12.50 2.62
C ASN A 33 18.74 12.77 1.39
N ARG A 34 18.24 13.55 0.43
CA ARG A 34 19.10 14.09 -0.63
C ARG A 34 19.97 15.17 -0.01
N GLN A 35 21.07 14.75 0.60
CA GLN A 35 22.18 15.65 0.91
C GLN A 35 22.81 16.04 -0.42
N THR A 36 22.48 17.23 -0.92
CA THR A 36 23.28 17.90 -1.94
C THR A 36 24.61 18.28 -1.31
N VAL A 37 25.58 17.38 -1.42
CA VAL A 37 27.00 17.69 -1.17
C VAL A 37 27.48 18.53 -2.35
N GLN A 38 27.40 19.85 -2.21
CA GLN A 38 28.15 20.76 -3.09
C GLN A 38 29.62 20.71 -2.65
N ARG A 39 30.45 20.02 -3.41
CA ARG A 39 31.90 20.00 -3.22
C ARG A 39 32.49 21.10 -4.10
N SER A 40 32.51 22.34 -3.60
CA SER A 40 33.23 23.46 -4.23
C SER A 40 34.70 23.40 -3.81
N LEU A 41 35.59 23.18 -4.76
CA LEU A 41 37.02 23.45 -4.58
C LEU A 41 37.23 24.96 -4.75
N VAL A 42 37.66 25.60 -3.67
CA VAL A 42 37.97 27.03 -3.62
C VAL A 42 39.47 27.16 -3.86
N ASN A 43 39.88 27.61 -5.05
CA ASN A 43 41.13 28.35 -5.19
C ASN A 43 40.80 29.81 -4.93
N THR A 44 41.43 30.40 -3.93
CA THR A 44 41.40 31.83 -3.67
C THR A 44 42.06 32.58 -4.84
N PRO A 45 41.55 33.76 -5.17
CA PRO A 45 42.35 34.92 -4.88
C PRO A 45 41.57 35.94 -4.05
N ALA A 46 42.37 36.77 -3.41
CA ALA A 46 41.94 37.82 -2.51
C ALA A 46 41.01 38.84 -3.20
N TRP A 47 40.21 39.49 -2.36
CA TRP A 47 39.36 40.66 -2.64
C TRP A 47 37.96 40.32 -3.15
N ALA A 48 37.13 39.79 -2.26
CA ALA A 48 35.69 39.92 -2.39
C ALA A 48 35.14 40.50 -1.08
N SER A 49 34.66 41.72 -1.19
CA SER A 49 33.98 42.49 -0.15
C SER A 49 32.93 41.64 0.57
N LEU A 50 32.97 41.65 1.90
CA LEU A 50 31.92 41.12 2.76
C LEU A 50 30.65 41.95 2.55
N SER A 51 29.89 41.64 1.51
CA SER A 51 28.51 42.10 1.41
C SER A 51 27.69 41.26 2.37
N ALA A 52 27.37 41.85 3.52
CA ALA A 52 26.37 41.36 4.45
C ALA A 52 25.01 41.26 3.72
N LYS A 53 24.79 40.16 3.00
CA LYS A 53 23.45 39.79 2.55
C LYS A 53 22.68 39.45 3.81
N GLY A 54 21.83 40.40 4.23
CA GLY A 54 20.91 40.20 5.33
C GLY A 54 20.22 38.86 5.18
N PHE A 55 20.39 38.00 6.18
CA PHE A 55 19.70 36.71 6.27
C PHE A 55 18.21 37.00 6.37
N GLN A 56 17.52 37.08 5.24
CA GLN A 56 16.07 37.06 5.22
C GLN A 56 15.65 35.67 5.66
N THR A 57 15.18 35.57 6.90
CA THR A 57 14.56 34.34 7.41
C THR A 57 13.42 33.98 6.46
N PRO A 58 13.31 32.73 6.01
CA PRO A 58 12.17 32.33 5.19
C PRO A 58 10.92 32.58 6.02
N LYS A 59 10.02 33.45 5.54
CA LYS A 59 8.71 33.69 6.16
C LYS A 59 7.91 32.39 6.10
N GLN A 60 8.06 31.54 7.11
CA GLN A 60 7.28 30.32 7.26
C GLN A 60 5.81 30.71 7.44
N SER A 61 4.92 30.12 6.64
CA SER A 61 3.48 30.36 6.79
C SER A 61 3.01 29.91 8.17
N ILE A 62 1.95 30.55 8.70
CA ILE A 62 1.38 30.19 10.01
C ILE A 62 1.09 28.69 10.09
N LEU A 63 0.63 28.08 8.99
CA LEU A 63 0.40 26.64 8.89
C LEU A 63 1.66 25.80 9.14
N GLN A 64 2.83 26.22 8.64
CA GLN A 64 4.10 25.52 8.89
C GLN A 64 4.56 25.66 10.35
N ARG A 65 4.22 26.78 11.01
CA ARG A 65 4.59 27.02 12.42
C ARG A 65 3.71 26.23 13.40
N VAL A 66 2.43 26.04 13.07
CA VAL A 66 1.46 25.33 13.92
C VAL A 66 1.40 23.82 13.60
N ALA A 67 1.89 23.40 12.44
CA ALA A 67 2.02 22.00 12.01
C ALA A 67 2.53 21.01 13.09
N PRO A 68 3.62 21.30 13.84
CA PRO A 68 4.10 20.38 14.89
C PRO A 68 3.22 20.32 16.14
N LEU A 69 2.42 21.37 16.40
CA LEU A 69 1.50 21.44 17.55
C LEU A 69 0.19 20.67 17.28
N ILE A 70 -0.18 20.52 16.01
CA ILE A 70 -1.40 19.82 15.58
C ILE A 70 -1.04 18.82 14.49
N PRO A 71 -0.57 17.61 14.85
CA PRO A 71 -0.13 16.61 13.86
C PRO A 71 -1.25 16.19 12.89
N ASN A 72 -2.52 16.33 13.29
CA ASN A 72 -3.69 16.05 12.43
C ASN A 72 -3.88 17.08 11.30
N LEU A 73 -3.35 18.31 11.44
CA LEU A 73 -3.51 19.37 10.44
C LEU A 73 -2.63 19.13 9.20
N VAL A 74 -1.50 18.45 9.40
CA VAL A 74 -0.55 18.07 8.34
C VAL A 74 -0.89 16.69 7.76
N GLN A 75 -1.73 15.91 8.44
CA GLN A 75 -2.05 14.56 8.01
C GLN A 75 -2.85 14.60 6.71
N GLN A 76 -2.17 14.30 5.61
CA GLN A 76 -2.82 14.22 4.31
C GLN A 76 -3.94 13.16 4.37
N PRO A 77 -5.19 13.52 4.05
CA PRO A 77 -6.30 12.58 4.16
C PRO A 77 -6.09 11.45 3.14
N SER A 78 -5.90 10.22 3.63
CA SER A 78 -5.78 9.02 2.79
C SER A 78 -7.17 8.55 2.32
N ARG A 79 -7.82 9.34 1.47
CA ARG A 79 -9.13 8.98 0.93
C ARG A 79 -8.97 7.88 -0.12
N ASN A 80 -9.49 6.69 0.18
CA ASN A 80 -9.52 5.59 -0.78
C ASN A 80 -10.50 5.83 -1.95
N LEU A 81 -11.47 6.73 -1.80
CA LEU A 81 -12.52 6.97 -2.80
C LEU A 81 -12.91 8.46 -2.88
N THR A 82 -13.10 8.97 -4.10
CA THR A 82 -13.53 10.36 -4.35
C THR A 82 -14.92 10.36 -4.97
N TYR A 83 -15.94 10.75 -4.19
CA TYR A 83 -17.34 10.85 -4.64
C TYR A 83 -17.55 12.02 -5.60
N ILE A 84 -17.01 13.19 -5.26
CA ILE A 84 -17.17 14.43 -6.02
C ILE A 84 -15.77 14.99 -6.25
N SER A 85 -15.41 15.21 -7.51
CA SER A 85 -14.12 15.82 -7.87
C SER A 85 -14.21 17.33 -7.84
N VAL A 86 -13.15 18.00 -7.37
CA VAL A 86 -13.08 19.46 -7.29
C VAL A 86 -13.34 20.14 -8.63
N LYS A 87 -12.67 19.71 -9.71
CA LYS A 87 -12.79 20.37 -11.03
C LYS A 87 -14.10 20.10 -11.78
N LYS A 88 -14.61 18.87 -11.73
CA LYS A 88 -15.73 18.42 -12.59
C LYS A 88 -17.00 18.03 -11.83
N GLY A 89 -16.98 18.03 -10.50
CA GLY A 89 -18.10 17.54 -9.68
C GLY A 89 -18.44 16.06 -9.80
N LYS A 90 -17.62 15.23 -10.49
CA LYS A 90 -17.94 13.82 -10.80
C LYS A 90 -17.14 12.82 -9.95
N ARG A 91 -17.68 11.62 -9.79
CA ARG A 91 -17.00 10.47 -9.16
C ARG A 91 -15.71 10.10 -9.87
N LYS A 92 -14.67 9.74 -9.10
CA LYS A 92 -13.41 9.21 -9.63
C LYS A 92 -13.28 7.72 -9.34
N SER A 93 -12.80 6.99 -10.35
CA SER A 93 -12.47 5.57 -10.22
C SER A 93 -11.09 5.40 -9.60
N VAL A 94 -10.95 4.43 -8.70
CA VAL A 94 -9.66 4.08 -8.11
C VAL A 94 -8.82 3.32 -9.14
N LYS A 95 -7.68 3.90 -9.55
CA LYS A 95 -6.84 3.35 -10.63
C LYS A 95 -6.19 2.01 -10.28
N SER A 96 -5.89 1.79 -9.00
CA SER A 96 -5.31 0.53 -8.53
C SER A 96 -6.23 -0.67 -8.76
N VAL A 97 -7.56 -0.48 -8.76
CA VAL A 97 -8.52 -1.54 -9.08
C VAL A 97 -8.40 -1.95 -10.54
N VAL A 98 -8.45 -0.98 -11.45
CA VAL A 98 -8.38 -1.20 -12.91
C VAL A 98 -7.07 -1.89 -13.31
N GLN A 99 -5.96 -1.57 -12.63
CA GLN A 99 -4.66 -2.19 -12.91
C GLN A 99 -4.55 -3.65 -12.44
N ARG A 100 -5.36 -4.07 -11.45
CA ARG A 100 -5.20 -5.35 -10.75
C ARG A 100 -6.33 -6.34 -11.03
N PHE A 101 -7.50 -5.82 -11.38
CA PHE A 101 -8.72 -6.59 -11.59
C PHE A 101 -9.30 -6.28 -12.97
N MET A 102 -9.88 -7.30 -13.60
CA MET A 102 -10.56 -7.20 -14.88
C MET A 102 -12.07 -7.36 -14.66
N ARG A 103 -12.86 -6.47 -15.26
CA ARG A 103 -14.32 -6.48 -15.16
C ARG A 103 -14.94 -7.21 -16.36
N LEU A 104 -15.76 -8.21 -16.09
CA LEU A 104 -16.65 -8.83 -17.06
C LEU A 104 -18.03 -8.17 -17.06
N HIS A 105 -18.72 -8.23 -18.20
CA HIS A 105 -20.03 -7.59 -18.36
C HIS A 105 -21.11 -8.28 -17.50
N CYS A 106 -21.00 -9.60 -17.31
CA CYS A 106 -21.83 -10.40 -16.40
C CYS A 106 -21.68 -10.08 -14.90
N GLY A 107 -21.03 -8.97 -14.54
CA GLY A 107 -20.89 -8.48 -13.17
C GLY A 107 -19.77 -9.13 -12.35
N LEU A 108 -19.01 -10.07 -12.94
CA LEU A 108 -17.88 -10.71 -12.28
C LEU A 108 -16.61 -9.90 -12.41
N TRP A 109 -15.74 -10.04 -11.41
CA TRP A 109 -14.37 -9.55 -11.45
C TRP A 109 -13.40 -10.73 -11.44
N ILE A 110 -12.37 -10.62 -12.27
CA ILE A 110 -11.26 -11.57 -12.35
C ILE A 110 -10.00 -10.94 -11.77
N ARG A 111 -9.20 -11.74 -11.06
CA ARG A 111 -7.87 -11.37 -10.55
C ARG A 111 -6.87 -12.50 -10.75
N ARG A 112 -5.57 -12.14 -10.65
CA ARG A 112 -4.49 -13.12 -10.51
C ARG A 112 -4.25 -13.45 -9.03
N LYS A 113 -3.78 -14.66 -8.72
CA LYS A 113 -3.38 -15.00 -7.34
C LYS A 113 -2.09 -14.25 -6.97
N ALA A 114 -2.04 -13.77 -5.73
CA ALA A 114 -0.89 -13.05 -5.22
C ALA A 114 0.35 -13.95 -5.15
N GLY A 115 1.52 -13.38 -5.41
CA GLY A 115 2.79 -14.11 -5.29
C GLY A 115 3.06 -15.13 -6.40
N TYR A 116 2.31 -15.14 -7.50
CA TYR A 116 2.53 -16.04 -8.64
C TYR A 116 3.90 -15.89 -9.34
N LYS A 117 4.60 -14.76 -9.11
CA LYS A 117 5.98 -14.51 -9.60
C LYS A 117 7.04 -14.50 -8.49
N LYS A 118 6.67 -14.69 -7.22
CA LYS A 118 7.58 -14.49 -6.08
C LYS A 118 7.97 -15.83 -5.45
N LYS A 119 9.27 -15.97 -5.10
CA LYS A 119 9.84 -17.12 -4.40
C LYS A 119 9.42 -18.46 -5.04
N LEU A 120 9.59 -18.61 -6.35
CA LEU A 120 9.14 -19.77 -7.11
C LEU A 120 10.01 -21.02 -6.89
N TRP A 121 11.29 -20.82 -6.61
CA TRP A 121 12.26 -21.89 -6.37
C TRP A 121 11.83 -22.83 -5.24
N LYS A 122 11.31 -22.29 -4.13
CA LYS A 122 10.80 -23.09 -3.00
C LYS A 122 9.36 -23.58 -3.13
N LYS A 123 8.69 -23.33 -4.26
CA LYS A 123 7.28 -23.71 -4.45
C LYS A 123 7.18 -24.96 -5.29
N LEU A 124 6.41 -25.93 -4.79
CA LEU A 124 6.10 -27.15 -5.52
C LEU A 124 5.42 -26.85 -6.88
N PRO A 125 5.65 -27.67 -7.92
CA PRO A 125 5.05 -27.50 -9.24
C PRO A 125 3.53 -27.32 -9.23
N ALA A 126 2.79 -28.15 -8.48
CA ALA A 126 1.34 -28.04 -8.34
C ALA A 126 0.90 -26.68 -7.75
N ARG A 127 1.65 -26.14 -6.78
CA ARG A 127 1.40 -24.80 -6.23
C ARG A 127 1.70 -23.70 -7.25
N LYS A 128 2.76 -23.86 -8.06
CA LYS A 128 3.10 -22.92 -9.14
C LYS A 128 2.00 -22.87 -10.19
N LYS A 129 1.46 -24.01 -10.62
CA LYS A 129 0.30 -24.12 -11.54
C LYS A 129 -0.91 -23.37 -10.98
N ARG A 130 -1.35 -23.72 -9.76
CA ARG A 130 -2.49 -23.07 -9.10
C ARG A 130 -2.35 -21.56 -8.97
N LEU A 131 -1.14 -21.04 -8.74
CA LEU A 131 -0.91 -19.60 -8.60
C LEU A 131 -1.00 -18.82 -9.93
N ARG A 132 -0.76 -19.48 -11.06
CA ARG A 132 -0.82 -18.83 -12.38
C ARG A 132 -2.26 -18.64 -12.87
N GLU A 133 -3.19 -19.43 -12.35
CA GLU A 133 -4.60 -19.36 -12.69
C GLU A 133 -5.24 -18.01 -12.36
N HIS A 134 -6.16 -17.59 -13.23
CA HIS A 134 -7.08 -16.50 -12.97
C HIS A 134 -8.23 -17.01 -12.11
N VAL A 135 -8.66 -16.19 -11.15
CA VAL A 135 -9.71 -16.56 -10.19
C VAL A 135 -10.75 -15.46 -10.13
N PHE A 136 -11.99 -15.84 -9.91
CA PHE A 136 -13.06 -14.91 -9.62
C PHE A 136 -12.94 -14.31 -8.22
N CYS A 137 -13.58 -13.14 -8.07
CA CYS A 137 -13.79 -12.48 -6.80
C CYS A 137 -15.14 -12.88 -6.17
N ASN A 138 -15.20 -12.81 -4.84
CA ASN A 138 -16.41 -13.12 -4.07
C ASN A 138 -17.48 -12.03 -4.29
N LYS A 139 -18.75 -12.33 -3.95
CA LYS A 139 -19.88 -11.39 -4.10
C LYS A 139 -19.65 -10.05 -3.40
N THR A 140 -19.13 -10.07 -2.18
CA THR A 140 -18.81 -8.86 -1.39
C THR A 140 -17.71 -8.03 -2.05
N GLN A 141 -16.65 -8.69 -2.53
CA GLN A 141 -15.56 -8.05 -3.25
C GLN A 141 -16.06 -7.42 -4.55
N ASN A 142 -16.89 -8.12 -5.32
CA ASN A 142 -17.48 -7.59 -6.55
C ASN A 142 -18.28 -6.30 -6.26
N LYS A 143 -19.14 -6.31 -5.23
CA LYS A 143 -19.90 -5.12 -4.82
C LYS A 143 -19.00 -3.96 -4.39
N LEU A 144 -17.88 -4.24 -3.70
CA LEU A 144 -16.90 -3.21 -3.33
C LEU A 144 -16.21 -2.61 -4.56
N LEU A 145 -15.69 -3.45 -5.46
CA LEU A 145 -15.01 -3.00 -6.68
C LEU A 145 -15.95 -2.20 -7.60
N ASP A 146 -17.23 -2.57 -7.62
CA ASP A 146 -18.30 -1.85 -8.30
C ASP A 146 -18.56 -0.45 -7.75
N LYS A 147 -18.37 -0.26 -6.44
CA LYS A 147 -18.43 1.07 -5.81
C LYS A 147 -17.16 1.84 -6.12
N MET A 148 -16.00 1.20 -6.15
CA MET A 148 -14.70 1.85 -6.41
C MET A 148 -14.52 2.31 -7.87
N THR A 149 -15.33 1.79 -8.80
CA THR A 149 -15.25 2.08 -10.22
C THR A 149 -16.46 2.84 -10.74
N THR A 150 -16.28 3.53 -11.88
CA THR A 150 -17.33 4.32 -12.53
C THR A 150 -18.04 3.50 -13.61
N LYS A 151 -19.21 3.98 -14.07
CA LYS A 151 -19.99 3.33 -15.15
C LYS A 151 -19.19 3.07 -16.43
N PHE A 152 -18.19 3.91 -16.72
CA PHE A 152 -17.29 3.73 -17.86
C PHE A 152 -16.63 2.34 -17.91
N TRP A 153 -16.26 1.76 -16.75
CA TRP A 153 -15.62 0.45 -16.68
C TRP A 153 -16.61 -0.72 -16.72
N LYS A 154 -17.92 -0.43 -16.67
CA LYS A 154 -19.00 -1.42 -16.68
C LYS A 154 -19.65 -1.57 -18.06
N ARG A 155 -19.29 -0.69 -19.01
CA ARG A 155 -19.83 -0.74 -20.38
C ARG A 155 -19.38 -2.01 -21.11
N ARG A 156 -20.21 -2.47 -22.06
CA ARG A 156 -19.83 -3.55 -22.97
C ARG A 156 -18.75 -3.05 -23.94
N ASN A 157 -17.70 -3.85 -24.12
CA ASN A 157 -16.67 -3.59 -25.12
C ASN A 157 -16.67 -4.73 -26.14
N TRP A 158 -16.39 -4.40 -27.39
CA TRP A 158 -16.31 -5.33 -28.52
C TRP A 158 -14.92 -5.26 -29.15
N PHE A 159 -13.92 -5.68 -28.39
CA PHE A 159 -12.55 -5.72 -28.90
C PHE A 159 -12.38 -6.85 -29.91
N VAL A 160 -11.56 -6.61 -30.95
CA VAL A 160 -11.18 -7.62 -31.94
C VAL A 160 -10.27 -8.64 -31.25
N ASN A 161 -10.55 -9.93 -31.44
CA ASN A 161 -9.76 -11.06 -30.91
C ASN A 161 -9.56 -11.06 -29.37
N ASP A 162 -10.55 -10.59 -28.61
CA ASP A 162 -10.48 -10.64 -27.15
C ASP A 162 -10.65 -12.08 -26.62
N PRO A 163 -9.65 -12.65 -25.92
CA PRO A 163 -9.76 -13.99 -25.33
C PRO A 163 -10.87 -14.09 -24.28
N TYR A 164 -11.33 -12.97 -23.71
CA TYR A 164 -12.35 -12.95 -22.67
C TYR A 164 -13.78 -12.79 -23.20
N LYS A 165 -13.98 -12.58 -24.51
CA LYS A 165 -15.30 -12.30 -25.14
C LYS A 165 -16.39 -13.28 -24.71
N LYS A 166 -16.07 -14.59 -24.70
CA LYS A 166 -17.00 -15.67 -24.33
C LYS A 166 -17.53 -15.57 -22.89
N TYR A 167 -16.76 -14.97 -21.96
CA TYR A 167 -17.11 -14.96 -20.54
C TYR A 167 -17.90 -13.71 -20.12
N HIS A 168 -18.17 -12.78 -21.04
CA HIS A 168 -18.93 -11.58 -20.73
C HIS A 168 -20.42 -11.85 -20.49
N GLU A 169 -20.95 -12.97 -20.97
CA GLU A 169 -22.33 -13.44 -20.72
C GLU A 169 -22.32 -14.72 -19.89
N ARG A 170 -23.36 -14.89 -19.07
CA ARG A 170 -23.62 -16.15 -18.37
C ARG A 170 -24.74 -16.86 -19.10
N VAL A 171 -24.53 -18.13 -19.37
CA VAL A 171 -25.52 -19.03 -19.96
C VAL A 171 -25.90 -20.08 -18.93
N ASN A 172 -27.12 -20.61 -19.02
CA ASN A 172 -27.62 -21.72 -18.19
C ASN A 172 -27.53 -21.46 -16.67
N LEU A 173 -27.94 -20.26 -16.23
CA LEU A 173 -27.98 -19.90 -14.82
C LEU A 173 -29.43 -20.01 -14.30
N ASN A 174 -29.70 -21.04 -13.50
CA ASN A 174 -30.94 -21.16 -12.74
C ASN A 174 -30.68 -20.66 -11.31
N VAL A 175 -31.68 -20.00 -10.71
CA VAL A 175 -31.60 -19.40 -9.36
C VAL A 175 -32.16 -20.36 -8.33
#